data_AF-A0A2G6JMC6-F1
#
_entry.id   AF-A0A2G6JMC6-F1
#
_cell.length_a   1.000
_cell.length_b   1.000
_cell.length_c   1.000
_cell.angle_alpha   90.00
_cell.angle_beta   90.00
_cell.angle_gamma   90.00
#
_symmetry.space_group_name_H-M   'P 1'
#
loop_
_entity.id
_entity.type
_entity.pdbx_description
1 polymer ?
#
loop_
_entity_poly.entity_id
_entity_poly.type
_entity_poly.pdbx_seq_one_letter_code
_entity_poly.pdbx_strand_id
1 'polypeptide(L)'
;MSVLIDSAKQALAQSQAMYNAAKSNDWESVQEIQVSHSQLVSQLVIADVSPELSTELRPLLEQIRVLNSKTEALAETVKKGLIQEQKNLDKANKMQNALDAFK
;
A
#
# COMPACT_ATOMS: atom_id res chain seq x y z
N MET A 1 -1.65 -28.57 -8.78
CA MET A 1 -1.80 -27.35 -7.94
C MET A 1 -2.81 -26.45 -8.64
N SER A 2 -3.76 -25.83 -7.94
CA SER A 2 -4.81 -25.00 -8.57
C SER A 2 -4.23 -23.65 -8.98
N VAL A 3 -4.51 -23.21 -10.21
CA VAL A 3 -4.08 -21.90 -10.73
C VAL A 3 -4.49 -20.76 -9.78
N LEU A 4 -5.66 -20.85 -9.15
CA LEU A 4 -6.13 -19.86 -8.18
C LEU A 4 -5.28 -19.79 -6.92
N ILE A 5 -4.78 -20.94 -6.45
CA ILE A 5 -3.91 -21.00 -5.27
C ILE A 5 -2.55 -20.40 -5.60
N ASP A 6 -2.03 -20.66 -6.79
CA ASP A 6 -0.76 -20.07 -7.24
C ASP A 6 -0.90 -18.54 -7.39
N SER A 7 -2.01 -18.07 -7.97
CA SER A 7 -2.33 -16.63 -8.01
C SER A 7 -2.46 -16.01 -6.61
N ALA A 8 -3.08 -16.71 -5.65
CA ALA A 8 -3.18 -16.23 -4.27
C ALA A 8 -1.82 -16.19 -3.56
N LYS A 9 -0.94 -17.18 -3.79
CA LYS A 9 0.43 -17.15 -3.27
C LYS A 9 1.24 -16.01 -3.88
N GLN A 10 1.07 -15.76 -5.18
CA GLN A 10 1.73 -14.64 -5.85
C GLN A 10 1.23 -13.29 -5.31
N ALA A 11 -0.07 -13.11 -5.16
CA ALA A 11 -0.65 -11.91 -4.54
C ALA A 11 -0.17 -11.72 -3.10
N LEU A 12 -0.02 -12.81 -2.32
CA LEU A 12 0.55 -12.74 -0.97
C LEU A 12 2.01 -12.28 -0.98
N ALA A 13 2.83 -12.80 -1.91
CA ALA A 13 4.21 -12.37 -2.06
C ALA A 13 4.30 -10.89 -2.45
N GLN A 14 3.41 -10.41 -3.32
CA GLN A 14 3.33 -9.00 -3.71
C GLN A 14 2.88 -8.11 -2.55
N SER A 15 1.87 -8.51 -1.78
CA SER A 15 1.49 -7.82 -0.54
C SER A 15 2.65 -7.68 0.43
N GLN A 16 3.45 -8.74 0.59
CA GLN A 16 4.63 -8.70 1.47
C GLN A 16 5.72 -7.77 0.92
N ALA A 17 5.97 -7.80 -0.40
CA ALA A 17 6.93 -6.92 -1.05
C ALA A 17 6.53 -5.45 -0.92
N MET A 18 5.25 -5.12 -1.18
CA MET A 18 4.73 -3.76 -0.97
C MET A 18 4.89 -3.31 0.49
N TYR A 19 4.59 -4.19 1.46
CA TYR A 19 4.75 -3.85 2.86
C TYR A 19 6.22 -3.57 3.23
N ASN A 20 7.16 -4.36 2.70
CA ASN A 20 8.59 -4.15 2.94
C ASN A 20 9.12 -2.86 2.28
N ALA A 21 8.66 -2.56 1.06
CA ALA A 21 8.98 -1.32 0.36
C ALA A 21 8.44 -0.10 1.12
N ALA A 22 7.17 -0.15 1.54
CA ALA A 22 6.55 0.90 2.36
C ALA A 22 7.28 1.15 3.68
N LYS A 23 7.74 0.08 4.37
CA LYS A 23 8.58 0.21 5.57
C LYS A 23 9.90 0.94 5.32
N SER A 24 10.40 0.86 4.10
CA SER A 24 11.65 1.50 3.66
C SER A 24 11.40 2.88 3.02
N ASN A 25 10.16 3.39 3.06
CA ASN A 25 9.70 4.60 2.36
C ASN A 25 9.91 4.57 0.83
N ASP A 26 10.05 3.38 0.25
CA ASP A 26 10.17 3.20 -1.19
C ASP A 26 8.78 3.10 -1.82
N TRP A 27 8.13 4.25 -1.96
CA TRP A 27 6.76 4.37 -2.47
C TRP A 27 6.66 4.17 -4.00
N GLU A 28 7.76 4.33 -4.72
CA GLU A 28 7.83 4.04 -6.16
C GLU A 28 7.69 2.53 -6.39
N SER A 29 8.49 1.72 -5.69
CA SER A 29 8.35 0.26 -5.74
C SER A 29 6.96 -0.22 -5.30
N VAL A 30 6.33 0.43 -4.31
CA VAL A 30 4.95 0.11 -3.92
C VAL A 30 3.99 0.31 -5.09
N GLN A 31 4.08 1.44 -5.81
CA GLN A 31 3.21 1.71 -6.96
C GLN A 31 3.42 0.72 -8.10
N GLU A 32 4.68 0.39 -8.43
CA GLU A 32 4.99 -0.57 -9.48
C GLU A 32 4.39 -1.95 -9.19
N ILE A 33 4.54 -2.44 -7.96
CA ILE A 33 4.00 -3.74 -7.55
C ILE A 33 2.47 -3.70 -7.51
N GLN A 34 1.88 -2.60 -7.04
CA GLN A 34 0.43 -2.44 -6.86
C GLN A 34 -0.34 -2.67 -8.17
N VAL A 35 0.18 -2.23 -9.32
CA VAL A 35 -0.47 -2.43 -10.62
C VAL A 35 -0.75 -3.92 -10.88
N SER A 36 0.27 -4.76 -10.73
CA SER A 36 0.15 -6.21 -10.94
C SER A 36 -0.66 -6.89 -9.82
N HIS A 37 -0.53 -6.42 -8.59
CA HIS A 37 -1.24 -6.95 -7.43
C HIS A 37 -2.75 -6.73 -7.52
N SER A 38 -3.18 -5.52 -7.91
CA SER A 38 -4.60 -5.21 -8.07
C SER A 38 -5.26 -6.10 -9.13
N GLN A 39 -4.56 -6.42 -10.22
CA GLN A 39 -5.05 -7.34 -11.25
C GLN A 39 -5.23 -8.76 -10.68
N LEU A 40 -4.25 -9.27 -9.94
CA LEU A 40 -4.31 -10.60 -9.32
C LEU A 40 -5.43 -10.69 -8.27
N VAL A 41 -5.59 -9.68 -7.42
CA VAL A 41 -6.67 -9.64 -6.42
C VAL A 41 -8.04 -9.58 -7.10
N SER A 42 -8.21 -8.78 -8.16
CA SER A 42 -9.47 -8.75 -8.92
C SER A 42 -9.84 -10.12 -9.50
N GLN A 43 -8.87 -10.87 -10.02
CA GLN A 43 -9.10 -12.23 -10.52
C GLN A 43 -9.52 -13.21 -9.41
N LEU A 44 -8.96 -13.07 -8.21
CA LEU A 44 -9.30 -13.92 -7.06
C LEU A 44 -10.72 -13.64 -6.51
N VAL A 45 -11.20 -12.40 -6.63
CA VAL A 45 -12.53 -12.00 -6.12
C VAL A 45 -13.68 -12.53 -6.97
N ILE A 46 -13.47 -12.65 -8.29
CA ILE A 46 -14.51 -13.08 -9.24
C ILE A 46 -14.47 -14.58 -9.53
N ALA A 47 -13.52 -15.31 -8.96
CA ALA A 47 -13.35 -16.73 -9.20
C ALA A 47 -14.44 -17.54 -8.49
N ASP A 48 -15.15 -18.38 -9.25
CA ASP A 48 -16.02 -19.40 -8.68
C ASP A 48 -15.16 -20.55 -8.15
N VAL A 49 -15.28 -20.86 -6.85
CA VAL A 49 -14.37 -21.77 -6.14
C VAL A 49 -15.14 -22.87 -5.43
N SER A 50 -14.66 -24.11 -5.60
CA SER A 50 -15.20 -25.25 -4.87
C SER A 50 -14.96 -25.09 -3.35
N PRO A 51 -15.75 -25.77 -2.51
CA PRO A 51 -15.60 -25.71 -1.05
C PRO A 51 -14.20 -26.11 -0.56
N GLU A 52 -13.54 -27.06 -1.24
CA GLU A 52 -12.18 -27.49 -0.89
C GLU A 52 -11.16 -26.37 -1.14
N LEU A 53 -11.22 -25.72 -2.32
CA LEU A 53 -10.32 -24.60 -2.67
C LEU A 53 -10.57 -23.37 -1.79
N SER A 54 -11.82 -23.12 -1.41
CA SER A 54 -12.18 -22.03 -0.50
C SER A 54 -11.49 -22.15 0.86
N THR A 55 -11.36 -23.37 1.37
CA THR A 55 -10.69 -23.64 2.66
C THR A 55 -9.20 -23.32 2.60
N GLU A 56 -8.54 -23.58 1.47
CA GLU A 56 -7.12 -23.30 1.28
C GLU A 56 -6.84 -21.83 0.90
N LEU A 57 -7.75 -21.19 0.17
CA LEU A 57 -7.63 -19.78 -0.23
C LEU A 57 -7.89 -18.79 0.91
N ARG A 58 -8.84 -19.09 1.80
CA ARG A 58 -9.24 -18.20 2.90
C ARG A 58 -8.05 -17.71 3.75
N PRO A 59 -7.12 -18.55 4.24
CA PRO A 59 -5.99 -18.06 5.02
C PRO A 59 -5.00 -17.22 4.21
N LEU A 60 -4.88 -17.43 2.89
CA LEU A 60 -4.03 -16.62 2.02
C LEU A 60 -4.63 -15.23 1.81
N LEU A 61 -5.93 -15.17 1.51
CA LEU A 61 -6.67 -13.92 1.33
C LEU A 61 -6.70 -13.07 2.60
N GLU A 62 -6.83 -13.71 3.77
CA GLU A 62 -6.77 -13.00 5.05
C GLU A 62 -5.39 -12.35 5.28
N GLN A 63 -4.30 -13.07 4.96
CA GLN A 63 -2.95 -12.53 5.08
C GLN A 63 -2.71 -11.37 4.09
N ILE A 64 -3.18 -11.50 2.85
CA ILE A 64 -3.15 -10.43 1.84
C ILE A 64 -3.86 -9.19 2.38
N ARG A 65 -5.08 -9.36 2.93
CA ARG A 65 -5.85 -8.26 3.52
C ARG A 65 -5.07 -7.55 4.62
N VAL A 66 -4.53 -8.31 5.57
CA VAL A 66 -3.77 -7.76 6.71
C VAL A 66 -2.53 -6.99 6.25
N LEU A 67 -1.78 -7.53 5.28
CA LEU A 67 -0.59 -6.85 4.76
C LEU A 67 -0.94 -5.57 4.00
N ASN A 68 -1.97 -5.60 3.15
CA ASN A 68 -2.43 -4.41 2.44
C ASN A 68 -2.86 -3.32 3.43
N SER A 69 -3.64 -3.66 4.47
CA SER A 69 -4.04 -2.68 5.49
C SER A 69 -2.86 -2.10 6.27
N LYS A 70 -1.82 -2.89 6.53
CA LYS A 70 -0.58 -2.37 7.14
C LYS A 70 0.15 -1.41 6.23
N THR A 71 0.23 -1.71 4.93
CA THR A 71 0.81 -0.81 3.92
C THR A 71 0.04 0.50 3.83
N GLU A 72 -1.29 0.45 3.82
CA GLU A 72 -2.15 1.65 3.84
C GLU A 72 -1.94 2.51 5.09
N ALA A 73 -1.82 1.88 6.26
CA ALA A 73 -1.54 2.60 7.51
C ALA A 73 -0.19 3.34 7.49
N LEU A 74 0.82 2.75 6.85
CA LEU A 74 2.11 3.42 6.62
C LEU A 74 1.95 4.62 5.66
N ALA A 75 1.19 4.46 4.57
CA ALA A 75 0.95 5.53 3.61
C ALA A 75 0.22 6.72 4.27
N GLU A 76 -0.81 6.45 5.09
CA GLU A 76 -1.52 7.50 5.83
C GLU A 76 -0.62 8.20 6.87
N THR A 77 0.33 7.48 7.47
CA THR A 77 1.31 8.07 8.38
C THR A 77 2.23 9.05 7.63
N VAL A 78 2.77 8.63 6.48
CA VAL A 78 3.62 9.48 5.64
C VAL A 78 2.87 10.71 5.13
N LYS A 79 1.64 10.52 4.63
CA LYS A 79 0.77 11.62 4.19
C LYS A 79 0.55 12.67 5.28
N LYS A 80 0.28 12.24 6.52
CA LYS A 80 0.14 13.17 7.66
C LYS A 80 1.44 13.94 7.93
N GLY A 81 2.59 13.27 7.82
CA GLY A 81 3.91 13.90 7.94
C GLY A 81 4.11 15.00 6.89
N LEU A 82 3.87 14.68 5.61
CA LEU A 82 4.01 15.63 4.49
C LEU A 82 3.08 16.85 4.63
N ILE A 83 1.83 16.64 5.06
CA ILE A 83 0.89 17.74 5.31
C ILE A 83 1.42 18.67 6.41
N GLN A 84 2.00 18.10 7.47
CA GLN A 84 2.55 18.90 8.56
C GLN A 84 3.80 19.67 8.14
N GLU A 85 4.67 19.05 7.35
CA GLU A 85 5.85 19.68 6.77
C GLU A 85 5.48 20.84 5.85
N GLN A 86 4.50 20.64 4.96
CA GLN A 86 3.98 21.70 4.10
C GLN A 86 3.48 22.90 4.91
N LYS A 87 2.70 22.67 5.98
CA LYS A 87 2.23 23.75 6.87
C LYS A 87 3.37 24.51 7.53
N ASN A 88 4.47 23.83 7.85
CA ASN A 88 5.63 24.46 8.45
C ASN A 88 6.37 25.34 7.42
N LEU A 89 6.53 24.84 6.19
CA LEU A 89 7.10 25.62 5.09
C LEU A 89 6.27 26.87 4.77
N ASP A 90 4.94 26.75 4.75
CA ASP A 90 4.06 27.90 4.51
C ASP A 90 4.19 28.98 5.59
N LYS A 91 4.35 28.57 6.86
CA LYS A 91 4.60 29.50 7.96
C LYS A 91 5.96 30.18 7.83
N ALA A 92 7.00 29.41 7.49
CA ALA A 92 8.35 29.95 7.28
C ALA A 92 8.36 30.98 6.14
N ASN A 93 7.71 30.66 5.01
CA ASN A 93 7.58 31.58 3.88
C ASN A 93 6.83 32.87 4.26
N LYS A 94 5.74 32.77 5.03
CA LYS A 94 5.01 33.95 5.53
C LYS A 94 5.87 34.82 6.44
N MET A 95 6.66 34.21 7.31
CA MET A 95 7.58 34.92 8.19
C MET A 95 8.69 35.61 7.40
N GLN A 96 9.27 34.93 6.41
CA GLN A 96 10.28 35.50 5.53
C GLN A 96 9.74 36.72 4.76
N ASN A 97 8.55 36.60 4.17
CA ASN A 97 7.90 37.70 3.45
C ASN A 97 7.61 38.89 4.38
N ALA A 98 7.21 38.64 5.62
CA ALA A 98 6.99 39.70 6.60
C ALA A 98 8.30 40.42 6.95
N LEU A 99 9.40 39.68 7.17
CA LEU A 99 10.72 40.24 7.46
C LEU A 99 11.28 41.05 6.28
N ASP A 100 11.09 40.58 5.05
CA ASP A 100 11.54 41.30 3.85
C ASP A 100 10.71 42.58 3.60
N ALA A 101 9.45 42.63 4.03
CA ALA A 101 8.63 43.85 3.98
C ALA A 101 9.05 44.93 5.01
N PHE A 102 9.89 44.58 6.00
CA PHE A 102 10.46 45.54 6.96
C PHE A 102 11.82 46.11 6.52
N LYS A 103 12.42 45.60 5.44
CA LYS A 103 13.65 46.16 4.84
C LYS A 103 13.32 47.23 3.82
#